data_AF-A0A7K2N6J7-F1
#
_entry.id   AF-A0A7K2N6J7-F1
#
_cell.length_a   1.000
_cell.length_b   1.000
_cell.length_c   1.000
_cell.angle_alpha   90.00
_cell.angle_beta   90.00
_cell.angle_gamma   90.00
#
_symmetry.space_group_name_H-M   'P 1'
#
loop_
_entity.id
_entity.type
_entity.pdbx_description
1 polymer ?
#
loop_
_entity_poly.entity_id
_entity_poly.type
_entity_poly.pdbx_seq_one_letter_code
_entity_poly.pdbx_strand_id
1 'polypeptide(L)'
;MPSSFTGLSEAIAGLTAMAARLDEATGEALSTAQSVVAGRARAHLSRYSHQPDTPTPSPPGQPPALVTGRLRGSFDLAGPTSEGTGVWTSVMGPNTAYARIQELGGTAGHGAVLPARPYLRPTADEAMHDPHITGIFARAWSAALGL
;
A
#
# COMPACT_ATOMS: atom_id res chain seq x y z
N MET A 1 50.88 20.76 -5.65
CA MET A 1 49.95 20.31 -6.71
C MET A 1 48.99 19.33 -6.08
N PRO A 2 47.65 19.51 -6.19
CA PRO A 2 46.73 18.52 -5.65
C PRO A 2 46.81 17.25 -6.50
N SER A 3 47.11 16.14 -5.85
CA SER A 3 47.14 14.81 -6.46
C SER A 3 45.70 14.36 -6.72
N SER A 4 45.25 14.40 -7.97
CA SER A 4 43.99 13.75 -8.34
C SER A 4 44.25 12.25 -8.54
N PHE A 5 43.59 11.40 -7.77
CA PHE A 5 43.55 9.96 -8.03
C PHE A 5 42.62 9.72 -9.22
N THR A 6 43.17 9.63 -10.43
CA THR A 6 42.46 9.18 -11.63
C THR A 6 41.86 7.80 -11.33
N GLY A 7 40.54 7.67 -11.40
CA GLY A 7 39.77 6.47 -11.04
C GLY A 7 38.89 6.62 -9.78
N LEU A 8 39.27 7.42 -8.80
CA LEU A 8 38.42 7.65 -7.61
C LEU A 8 37.15 8.44 -7.99
N SER A 9 37.31 9.51 -8.77
CA SER A 9 36.18 10.33 -9.24
C SER A 9 35.21 9.53 -10.11
N GLU A 10 35.74 8.63 -10.96
CA GLU A 10 34.94 7.75 -11.82
C GLU A 10 34.18 6.72 -11.00
N ALA A 11 34.82 6.12 -9.99
CA ALA A 11 34.17 5.19 -9.07
C ALA A 11 33.03 5.88 -8.28
N ILE A 12 33.28 7.10 -7.76
CA ILE A 12 32.25 7.88 -7.06
C ILE A 12 31.08 8.20 -8.00
N ALA A 13 31.36 8.62 -9.24
CA ALA A 13 30.33 8.89 -10.23
C ALA A 13 29.50 7.63 -10.54
N GLY A 14 30.16 6.48 -10.70
CA GLY A 14 29.49 5.20 -10.94
C GLY A 14 28.58 4.76 -9.80
N LEU A 15 29.06 4.86 -8.55
CA LEU A 15 28.26 4.57 -7.35
C LEU A 15 27.07 5.53 -7.22
N THR A 16 27.26 6.81 -7.53
CA THR A 16 26.20 7.82 -7.50
C THR A 16 25.11 7.52 -8.54
N ALA A 17 25.50 7.15 -9.76
CA ALA A 17 24.57 6.75 -10.81
C ALA A 17 23.84 5.43 -10.46
N MET A 18 24.52 4.49 -9.80
CA MET A 18 23.89 3.26 -9.31
C MET A 18 22.84 3.55 -8.23
N ALA A 19 23.18 4.41 -7.26
CA ALA A 19 22.24 4.82 -6.22
C ALA A 19 20.99 5.52 -6.80
N ALA A 20 21.17 6.41 -7.78
CA ALA A 20 20.06 7.08 -8.46
C ALA A 20 19.11 6.09 -9.17
N ARG A 21 19.67 5.10 -9.90
CA ARG A 21 18.86 4.05 -10.55
C ARG A 21 18.09 3.19 -9.55
N LEU A 22 18.72 2.83 -8.43
CA LEU A 22 18.05 2.07 -7.38
C LEU A 22 16.95 2.88 -6.70
N ASP A 23 17.14 4.18 -6.50
CA ASP A 23 16.13 5.06 -5.90
C ASP A 23 14.89 5.18 -6.79
N GLU A 24 15.08 5.44 -8.10
CA GLU A 24 13.99 5.45 -9.09
C GLU A 24 13.23 4.11 -9.13
N ALA A 25 13.97 3.01 -9.22
CA ALA A 25 13.37 1.67 -9.22
C ALA A 25 12.61 1.35 -7.93
N THR A 26 13.02 1.92 -6.79
CA THR A 26 12.31 1.78 -5.52
C THR A 26 10.95 2.48 -5.56
N GLY A 27 10.87 3.67 -6.15
CA GLY A 27 9.60 4.36 -6.37
C GLY A 27 8.63 3.55 -7.23
N GLU A 28 9.10 3.01 -8.36
CA GLU A 28 8.28 2.17 -9.24
C GLU A 28 7.81 0.87 -8.56
N ALA A 29 8.72 0.21 -7.85
CA ALA A 29 8.41 -0.99 -7.07
C ALA A 29 7.35 -0.69 -5.99
N LEU A 30 7.46 0.44 -5.30
CA LEU A 30 6.50 0.84 -4.27
C LEU A 30 5.11 1.11 -4.88
N SER A 31 5.03 1.78 -6.03
CA SER A 31 3.76 1.98 -6.76
C SER A 31 3.08 0.65 -7.12
N THR A 32 3.89 -0.31 -7.60
CA THR A 32 3.41 -1.65 -7.92
C THR A 32 2.95 -2.40 -6.68
N ALA A 33 3.72 -2.36 -5.60
CA ALA A 33 3.38 -2.97 -4.32
C ALA A 33 2.08 -2.37 -3.76
N GLN A 34 1.93 -1.04 -3.74
CA GLN A 34 0.71 -0.37 -3.31
C GLN A 34 -0.53 -0.86 -4.08
N SER A 35 -0.42 -1.05 -5.39
CA SER A 35 -1.51 -1.57 -6.22
C SER A 35 -1.91 -2.99 -5.83
N VAL A 36 -0.93 -3.86 -5.53
CA VAL A 36 -1.19 -5.22 -5.04
C VAL A 36 -1.90 -5.19 -3.68
N VAL A 37 -1.41 -4.38 -2.74
CA VAL A 37 -2.02 -4.23 -1.41
C VAL A 37 -3.45 -3.70 -1.51
N ALA A 38 -3.69 -2.70 -2.36
CA ALA A 38 -5.03 -2.18 -2.63
C ALA A 38 -5.94 -3.24 -3.24
N GLY A 39 -5.41 -4.08 -4.14
CA GLY A 39 -6.13 -5.25 -4.69
C GLY A 39 -6.55 -6.24 -3.61
N ARG A 40 -5.70 -6.50 -2.62
CA ARG A 40 -6.03 -7.39 -1.48
C ARG A 40 -7.08 -6.79 -0.56
N ALA A 41 -6.97 -5.51 -0.23
CA ALA A 41 -8.01 -4.82 0.53
C ALA A 41 -9.38 -4.90 -0.17
N ARG A 42 -9.41 -4.75 -1.50
CA ARG A 42 -10.62 -4.95 -2.32
C ARG A 42 -11.15 -6.38 -2.21
N ALA A 43 -10.28 -7.37 -2.28
CA ALA A 43 -10.65 -8.77 -2.17
C ALA A 43 -11.24 -9.09 -0.79
N HIS A 44 -10.64 -8.57 0.28
CA HIS A 44 -11.13 -8.72 1.66
C HIS A 44 -12.53 -8.16 1.84
N LEU A 45 -12.76 -6.95 1.33
CA LEU A 45 -14.10 -6.34 1.33
C LEU A 45 -15.10 -7.12 0.47
N SER A 46 -14.64 -7.83 -0.56
CA SER A 46 -15.51 -8.58 -1.46
C SER A 46 -15.91 -9.97 -0.95
N ARG A 47 -15.43 -10.40 0.22
CA ARG A 47 -15.69 -11.75 0.75
C ARG A 47 -17.16 -12.02 1.04
N TYR A 48 -17.89 -11.01 1.51
CA TYR A 48 -19.30 -11.13 1.86
C TYR A 48 -20.12 -10.02 1.20
N SER A 49 -21.33 -10.37 0.78
CA SER A 49 -22.32 -9.42 0.29
C SER A 49 -23.69 -9.77 0.85
N HIS A 50 -24.58 -8.78 0.90
CA HIS A 50 -25.95 -8.97 1.34
C HIS A 50 -26.89 -7.97 0.70
N GLN A 51 -28.18 -8.27 0.70
CA GLN A 51 -29.19 -7.36 0.16
C GLN A 51 -29.38 -6.16 1.10
N PRO A 52 -29.82 -5.01 0.57
CA PRO A 52 -30.27 -3.89 1.40
C PRO A 52 -31.27 -4.37 2.46
N ASP A 53 -31.24 -3.73 3.63
CA ASP A 53 -32.16 -3.99 4.75
C ASP A 53 -32.13 -5.42 5.33
N THR A 54 -31.09 -6.20 4.99
CA THR A 54 -30.83 -7.50 5.61
C THR A 54 -29.69 -7.41 6.62
N PRO A 55 -29.70 -8.24 7.69
CA PRO A 55 -28.58 -8.31 8.63
C PRO A 55 -27.26 -8.63 7.93
N THR A 56 -26.16 -8.03 8.41
CA THR A 56 -24.83 -8.30 7.84
C THR A 56 -24.42 -9.76 8.13
N PRO A 57 -24.01 -10.54 7.12
CA PRO A 57 -23.55 -11.91 7.31
C PRO A 57 -22.10 -12.00 7.82
N SER A 58 -21.33 -10.90 7.76
CA SER A 58 -19.93 -10.89 8.21
C SER A 58 -19.83 -11.12 9.72
N PRO A 59 -19.03 -12.12 10.17
CA PRO A 59 -18.76 -12.33 11.58
C PRO A 59 -18.16 -11.07 12.27
N PRO A 60 -18.28 -10.94 13.59
CA PRO A 60 -17.56 -9.89 14.33
C PRO A 60 -16.05 -9.92 14.06
N GLY A 61 -15.43 -8.75 13.89
CA GLY A 61 -14.00 -8.61 13.59
C GLY A 61 -13.61 -8.90 12.14
N GLN A 62 -14.51 -9.46 11.31
CA GLN A 62 -14.30 -9.60 9.88
C GLN A 62 -14.69 -8.32 9.13
N PRO A 63 -14.14 -8.09 7.91
CA PRO A 63 -14.53 -6.98 7.07
C PRO A 63 -16.05 -6.87 6.89
N PRO A 64 -16.59 -5.65 6.76
CA PRO A 64 -18.02 -5.46 6.54
C PRO A 64 -18.47 -6.13 5.23
N ALA A 65 -19.66 -6.71 5.24
CA ALA A 65 -20.28 -7.23 4.03
C ALA A 65 -20.73 -6.07 3.12
N LEU A 66 -20.60 -6.25 1.81
CA LEU A 66 -21.01 -5.25 0.84
C LEU A 66 -22.52 -5.32 0.60
N VAL A 67 -23.21 -4.20 0.83
CA VAL A 67 -24.53 -3.95 0.22
C VAL A 67 -24.35 -3.51 -1.23
N THR A 68 -23.34 -2.67 -1.48
CA THR A 68 -22.94 -2.19 -2.81
C THR A 68 -21.42 -2.21 -2.96
N GLY A 69 -20.92 -2.13 -4.20
CA GLY A 69 -19.49 -2.06 -4.48
C GLY A 69 -18.81 -0.75 -4.06
N ARG A 70 -19.54 0.23 -3.48
CA ARG A 70 -19.02 1.56 -3.16
C ARG A 70 -17.93 1.51 -2.09
N LEU A 71 -18.11 0.68 -1.06
CA LEU A 71 -17.13 0.52 0.02
C LEU A 71 -15.81 -0.08 -0.48
N ARG A 72 -15.89 -1.01 -1.44
CA ARG A 72 -14.73 -1.56 -2.15
C ARG A 72 -14.03 -0.52 -3.02
N GLY A 73 -14.70 0.56 -3.41
CA GLY A 73 -14.11 1.64 -4.19
C GLY A 73 -13.65 2.83 -3.36
N SER A 74 -13.89 2.82 -2.04
CA SER A 74 -13.79 4.03 -1.21
C SER A 74 -12.46 4.15 -0.48
N PHE A 75 -11.36 4.12 -1.22
CA PHE A 75 -10.04 4.44 -0.68
C PHE A 75 -9.20 5.10 -1.74
N ASP A 76 -8.40 6.04 -1.26
CA ASP A 76 -7.44 6.77 -2.07
C ASP A 76 -6.07 6.17 -1.87
N LEU A 77 -5.29 6.23 -2.95
CA LEU A 77 -3.89 5.87 -2.99
C LEU A 77 -3.12 7.17 -3.22
N ALA A 78 -2.19 7.47 -2.32
CA ALA A 78 -1.26 8.59 -2.44
C ALA A 78 0.19 8.08 -2.43
N GLY A 79 1.06 8.80 -3.11
CA GLY A 79 2.44 8.37 -3.37
C GLY A 79 2.57 7.51 -4.65
N PRO A 80 3.75 6.93 -4.89
CA PRO A 80 4.94 6.96 -4.04
C PRO A 80 5.56 8.36 -3.94
N THR A 81 6.06 8.74 -2.78
CA THR A 81 6.76 10.00 -2.53
C THR A 81 8.10 9.72 -1.88
N SER A 82 9.18 10.26 -2.44
CA SER A 82 10.51 10.17 -1.84
C SER A 82 10.61 11.15 -0.67
N GLU A 83 11.06 10.65 0.48
CA GLU A 83 11.34 11.44 1.69
C GLU A 83 12.86 11.64 1.89
N GLY A 84 13.66 11.18 0.94
CA GLY A 84 15.12 11.14 1.01
C GLY A 84 15.66 9.90 0.31
N THR A 85 16.98 9.81 0.20
CA THR A 85 17.65 8.70 -0.51
C THR A 85 17.23 7.35 0.06
N GLY A 86 16.57 6.53 -0.77
CA GLY A 86 16.13 5.18 -0.40
C GLY A 86 14.94 5.14 0.58
N VAL A 87 14.34 6.27 0.93
CA VAL A 87 13.15 6.33 1.78
C VAL A 87 11.97 6.79 0.94
N TRP A 88 11.00 5.89 0.81
CA TRP A 88 9.81 6.11 0.01
C TRP A 88 8.57 5.79 0.83
N THR A 89 7.59 6.69 0.75
CA THR A 89 6.32 6.54 1.44
C THR A 89 5.18 6.46 0.43
N SER A 90 4.20 5.63 0.79
CA SER A 90 2.97 5.48 0.07
C SER A 90 1.84 5.32 1.10
N VAL A 91 0.72 5.97 0.85
CA VAL A 91 -0.41 6.03 1.79
C VAL A 91 -1.65 5.48 1.13
N MET A 92 -2.36 4.62 1.84
CA MET A 92 -3.67 4.12 1.46
C MET A 92 -4.64 4.31 2.63
N GLY A 93 -5.83 4.85 2.35
CA GLY A 93 -6.83 5.02 3.39
C GLY A 93 -8.24 5.26 2.86
N PRO A 94 -9.27 5.13 3.72
CA PRO A 94 -10.66 5.32 3.30
C PRO A 94 -10.93 6.77 2.93
N ASN A 95 -11.69 7.00 1.86
CA ASN A 95 -12.04 8.34 1.36
C ASN A 95 -13.49 8.76 1.64
N THR A 96 -14.25 7.91 2.34
CA THR A 96 -15.62 8.24 2.79
C THR A 96 -15.75 8.09 4.30
N ALA A 97 -16.61 8.91 4.90
CA ALA A 97 -16.92 8.83 6.33
C ALA A 97 -17.43 7.44 6.73
N TYR A 98 -18.29 6.84 5.90
CA TYR A 98 -18.82 5.50 6.15
C TYR A 98 -17.72 4.44 6.17
N ALA A 99 -16.79 4.45 5.21
CA ALA A 99 -15.68 3.50 5.17
C ALA A 99 -14.74 3.66 6.36
N ARG A 100 -14.49 4.90 6.79
CA ARG A 100 -13.72 5.19 8.00
C ARG A 100 -14.40 4.69 9.27
N ILE A 101 -15.72 4.88 9.40
CA ILE A 101 -16.51 4.35 10.52
C ILE A 101 -16.48 2.82 10.51
N GLN A 102 -16.52 2.18 9.34
CA GLN A 102 -16.37 0.72 9.27
C GLN A 102 -14.99 0.25 9.73
N GLU A 103 -13.90 0.92 9.32
CA GLU A 103 -12.54 0.54 9.74
C GLU A 103 -12.33 0.74 11.26
N LEU A 104 -12.78 1.87 11.82
CA LEU A 104 -12.44 2.30 13.19
C LEU A 104 -13.56 2.13 14.21
N GLY A 105 -14.77 1.82 13.76
CA GLY A 105 -15.98 1.93 14.57
C GLY A 105 -16.45 3.38 14.72
N GLY A 106 -17.66 3.55 15.26
CA GLY A 106 -18.22 4.87 15.58
C GLY A 106 -19.69 5.01 15.23
N THR A 107 -20.19 6.24 15.31
CA THR A 107 -21.61 6.54 15.05
C THR A 107 -21.86 6.74 13.56
N ALA A 108 -22.75 5.92 13.01
CA ALA A 108 -23.27 6.01 11.65
C ALA A 108 -24.62 6.75 11.61
N GLY A 109 -25.25 6.78 10.43
CA GLY A 109 -26.56 7.40 10.23
C GLY A 109 -27.59 6.96 11.26
N HIS A 110 -28.50 7.88 11.64
CA HIS A 110 -29.56 7.65 12.63
C HIS A 110 -29.05 7.27 14.04
N GLY A 111 -27.81 7.60 14.38
CA GLY A 111 -27.25 7.38 15.72
C GLY A 111 -26.82 5.94 16.00
N ALA A 112 -26.83 5.06 14.98
CA ALA A 112 -26.40 3.68 15.14
C ALA A 112 -24.89 3.61 15.43
N VAL A 113 -24.51 2.97 16.53
CA VAL A 113 -23.09 2.74 16.86
C VAL A 113 -22.63 1.45 16.20
N LEU A 114 -21.67 1.56 15.29
CA LEU A 114 -21.07 0.42 14.61
C LEU A 114 -19.77 0.01 15.30
N PRO A 115 -19.54 -1.30 15.52
CA PRO A 115 -18.24 -1.79 15.97
C PRO A 115 -17.21 -1.66 14.85
N ALA A 116 -15.93 -1.57 15.23
CA ALA A 116 -14.83 -1.60 14.27
C ALA A 116 -14.79 -2.93 13.50
N ARG A 117 -14.56 -2.83 12.20
CA ARG A 117 -14.39 -3.94 11.26
C ARG A 117 -13.14 -3.69 10.42
N PRO A 118 -11.95 -3.84 11.01
CA PRO A 118 -10.71 -3.46 10.37
C PRO A 118 -10.45 -4.36 9.15
N TYR A 119 -10.15 -3.73 8.03
CA TYR A 119 -9.76 -4.39 6.79
C TYR A 119 -8.44 -3.84 6.24
N LEU A 120 -8.04 -2.62 6.60
CA LEU A 120 -6.77 -2.05 6.15
C LEU A 120 -5.58 -2.58 6.95
N ARG A 121 -5.65 -2.55 8.29
CA ARG A 121 -4.56 -3.04 9.13
C ARG A 121 -4.21 -4.52 8.87
N PRO A 122 -5.17 -5.46 8.83
CA PRO A 122 -4.87 -6.86 8.48
C PRO A 122 -4.24 -6.99 7.09
N THR A 123 -4.71 -6.20 6.12
CA THR A 123 -4.13 -6.21 4.76
C THR A 123 -2.68 -5.70 4.75
N ALA A 124 -2.37 -4.68 5.54
CA ALA A 124 -1.00 -4.18 5.69
C ALA A 124 -0.09 -5.22 6.36
N ASP A 125 -0.57 -5.84 7.45
CA ASP A 125 0.16 -6.89 8.16
C ASP A 125 0.46 -8.09 7.23
N GLU A 126 -0.53 -8.53 6.44
CA GLU A 126 -0.32 -9.58 5.42
C GLU A 126 0.68 -9.16 4.34
N ALA A 127 0.60 -7.91 3.87
CA ALA A 127 1.52 -7.40 2.84
C ALA A 127 2.97 -7.35 3.32
N MET A 128 3.20 -6.97 4.58
CA MET A 128 4.55 -6.90 5.17
C MET A 128 5.26 -8.26 5.22
N HIS A 129 4.51 -9.36 5.28
CA HIS A 129 5.06 -10.71 5.37
C HIS A 129 4.98 -11.48 4.05
N ASP A 130 4.55 -10.82 2.96
CA ASP A 130 4.34 -11.49 1.69
C ASP A 130 5.61 -11.48 0.80
N PRO A 131 6.18 -12.66 0.46
CA PRO A 131 7.37 -12.74 -0.37
C PRO A 131 7.17 -12.18 -1.79
N HIS A 132 5.94 -12.12 -2.29
CA HIS A 132 5.62 -11.46 -3.56
C HIS A 132 5.92 -9.95 -3.50
N ILE A 133 5.65 -9.29 -2.37
CA ILE A 133 5.96 -7.87 -2.19
C ILE A 133 7.46 -7.67 -2.24
N THR A 134 8.24 -8.42 -1.46
CA THR A 134 9.71 -8.38 -1.52
C THR A 134 10.23 -8.69 -2.92
N GLY A 135 9.61 -9.64 -3.62
CA GLY A 135 9.95 -10.00 -5.00
C GLY A 135 9.73 -8.88 -6.02
N ILE A 136 8.78 -7.97 -5.80
CA ILE A 136 8.59 -6.79 -6.66
C ILE A 136 9.83 -5.89 -6.58
N PHE A 137 10.29 -5.59 -5.37
CA PHE A 137 11.48 -4.76 -5.16
C PHE A 137 12.74 -5.43 -5.70
N ALA A 138 12.94 -6.72 -5.40
CA ALA A 138 14.11 -7.46 -5.88
C ALA A 138 14.21 -7.46 -7.42
N ARG A 139 13.08 -7.64 -8.12
CA ARG A 139 13.05 -7.58 -9.59
C ARG A 139 13.35 -6.18 -10.11
N ALA A 140 12.76 -5.15 -9.51
CA ALA A 140 13.01 -3.76 -9.92
C ALA A 140 14.49 -3.39 -9.76
N TRP A 141 15.10 -3.76 -8.63
CA TRP A 141 16.52 -3.52 -8.39
C TRP A 141 17.42 -4.33 -9.31
N SER A 142 17.10 -5.60 -9.57
CA SER A 142 17.88 -6.42 -10.52
C SER A 142 17.87 -5.80 -11.91
N ALA A 143 16.69 -5.39 -12.39
CA ALA A 143 16.57 -4.69 -13.67
C ALA A 143 17.37 -3.37 -13.69
N ALA A 144 17.29 -2.57 -12.63
CA ALA A 144 18.03 -1.29 -12.52
C ALA A 144 19.56 -1.46 -12.52
N LEU A 145 20.04 -2.58 -11.97
CA LEU A 145 21.45 -2.93 -11.92
C LEU A 145 21.93 -3.70 -13.16
N GLY A 146 21.03 -4.22 -13.98
CA GLY A 146 21.35 -5.06 -15.13
C GLY A 146 21.75 -6.49 -14.74
N LEU A 147 21.14 -7.03 -13.68
CA LEU A 147 21.34 -8.37 -13.14
C LEU A 147 20.23 -9.34 -13.56
#